data_AF-A0A1H6CIG8-F1
#
_entry.id   AF-A0A1H6CIG8-F1
#
_cell.length_a   1.000
_cell.length_b   1.000
_cell.length_c   1.000
_cell.angle_alpha   90.00
_cell.angle_beta   90.00
_cell.angle_gamma   90.00
#
_symmetry.space_group_name_H-M   'P 1'
#
loop_
_entity.id
_entity.type
_entity.pdbx_description
1 polymer ?
#
loop_
_entity_poly.entity_id
_entity_poly.type
_entity_poly.pdbx_seq_one_letter_code
_entity_poly.pdbx_strand_id
1 'polypeptide(L)' 'MSQSLWVAFGLMLVVEGLGPLIAPKGWRNMISQLAQQPDEQLRRIGGCLVVAGAVITFMMLN' A
#
# COMPACT_ATOMS: atom_id res chain seq x y z
N MET A 1 20.87 -11.94 0.41
CA MET A 1 19.84 -11.58 1.40
C MET A 1 19.67 -10.07 1.53
N SER A 2 20.71 -9.29 1.85
CA SER A 2 20.63 -7.82 1.97
C SER A 2 20.26 -7.10 0.66
N GLN A 3 20.80 -7.52 -0.48
CA GLN A 3 20.50 -6.91 -1.79
C GLN A 3 19.03 -7.04 -2.18
N SER A 4 18.41 -8.20 -1.92
CA SER A 4 16.99 -8.43 -2.23
C SER A 4 16.06 -7.53 -1.41
N LEU A 5 16.41 -7.26 -0.15
CA LEU A 5 15.66 -6.31 0.69
C LEU A 5 15.75 -4.89 0.13
N TRP A 6 16.95 -4.43 -0.23
CA TRP A 6 17.13 -3.10 -0.84
C TRP A 6 16.37 -2.96 -2.17
N VAL A 7 16.34 -4.01 -2.99
CA VAL A 7 15.57 -4.02 -4.25
C VAL A 7 14.07 -4.01 -3.97
N ALA A 8 13.57 -4.79 -3.01
CA ALA A 8 12.15 -4.79 -2.64
C ALA A 8 11.71 -3.42 -2.08
N PHE A 9 12.53 -2.79 -1.24
CA PHE A 9 12.31 -1.42 -0.77
C PHE A 9 12.31 -0.41 -1.92
N GLY A 10 13.27 -0.52 -2.85
CA GLY A 10 13.32 0.35 -4.03
C GLY A 10 12.07 0.24 -4.90
N LEU A 11 11.60 -0.98 -5.17
CA LEU A 11 10.36 -1.22 -5.93
C LEU A 11 9.12 -0.70 -5.19
N MET A 12 9.04 -0.90 -3.88
CA MET A 12 7.95 -0.38 -3.05
C MET A 12 7.87 1.16 -3.13
N LEU A 13 9.02 1.85 -3.05
CA LEU A 13 9.10 3.30 -3.20
C LEU A 13 8.73 3.79 -4.61
N VAL A 14 9.15 3.06 -5.66
CA VAL A 14 8.74 3.39 -7.03
C VAL A 14 7.23 3.28 -7.19
N VAL A 15 6.61 2.22 -6.66
CA VAL A 15 5.15 2.03 -6.72
C VAL A 15 4.41 3.11 -5.93
N GLU A 16 4.87 3.44 -4.71
CA GLU A 16 4.32 4.54 -3.90
C GLU A 16 4.46 5.90 -4.59
N GLY A 17 5.61 6.18 -5.20
CA GLY A 17 5.90 7.45 -5.87
C GLY A 17 5.24 7.63 -7.24
N LEU A 18 4.86 6.54 -7.92
CA LEU A 18 4.24 6.59 -9.25
C LEU A 18 2.89 7.33 -9.25
N GLY A 19 2.06 7.11 -8.23
CA GLY A 19 0.76 7.77 -8.06
C GLY A 19 0.85 9.31 -8.10
N PRO A 20 1.61 9.95 -7.19
CA PRO A 20 1.79 11.40 -7.18
C PRO A 20 2.58 11.92 -8.39
N LEU A 21 3.50 11.13 -8.98
CA LEU A 21 4.31 11.55 -10.11
C LEU A 21 3.52 11.62 -11.43
N ILE A 22 2.66 10.62 -11.70
CA ILE A 22 1.90 10.54 -12.96
C ILE A 22 0.68 11.44 -12.94
N ALA A 23 -0.08 11.45 -11.83
CA ALA A 23 -1.36 12.14 -11.76
C ALA A 23 -1.58 12.80 -10.39
N PRO A 24 -0.86 13.89 -10.06
CA PRO A 24 -0.91 14.50 -8.74
C PRO A 24 -2.31 14.96 -8.33
N LYS A 25 -3.10 15.49 -9.28
CA LYS A 25 -4.49 15.91 -9.03
C LYS A 25 -5.44 14.74 -8.80
N GLY A 26 -5.32 13.67 -9.61
CA GLY A 26 -6.13 12.46 -9.48
C GLY A 26 -5.82 11.72 -8.17
N TRP A 27 -4.54 11.58 -7.85
CA TRP A 27 -4.04 11.00 -6.61
C TRP A 27 -4.56 11.75 -5.38
N ARG A 28 -4.45 13.09 -5.38
CA ARG A 28 -4.95 13.92 -4.28
C ARG A 28 -6.48 13.80 -4.09
N ASN A 29 -7.23 13.75 -5.19
CA ASN A 29 -8.68 13.53 -5.12
C ASN A 29 -9.02 12.14 -4.58
N MET A 30 -8.29 11.10 -4.99
CA MET A 30 -8.49 9.73 -4.50
C MET A 30 -8.22 9.61 -3.00
N ILE A 31 -7.10 10.16 -2.53
CA ILE A 31 -6.78 10.22 -1.09
C ILE A 31 -7.83 11.02 -0.34
N SER A 32 -8.27 12.15 -0.88
CA SER A 32 -9.31 12.97 -0.24
C SER A 32 -10.65 12.23 -0.13
N GLN A 33 -11.03 11.45 -1.15
CA GLN A 33 -12.25 10.64 -1.10
C GLN A 33 -12.14 9.52 -0.06
N LEU A 34 -10.97 8.88 0.03
CA LEU A 34 -10.66 7.88 1.06
C LEU A 34 -10.67 8.49 2.47
N ALA A 35 -10.13 9.68 2.64
CA ALA A 35 -10.09 10.40 3.92
C ALA A 35 -11.48 10.91 4.38
N GLN A 36 -12.44 11.04 3.45
CA GLN A 36 -13.82 11.39 3.75
C GLN A 36 -14.69 10.16 4.08
N GLN A 37 -14.17 8.93 3.92
CA GLN A 37 -14.90 7.72 4.31
C GLN A 37 -14.98 7.61 5.85
N PRO A 38 -16.03 6.94 6.38
CA PRO A 38 -16.12 6.67 7.81
C PRO A 38 -14.93 5.85 8.31
N ASP A 39 -14.45 6.15 9.51
CA ASP A 39 -13.29 5.47 10.13
C ASP A 39 -13.44 3.93 10.17
N GLU A 40 -14.67 3.43 10.33
CA GLU A 40 -14.96 2.01 10.30
C GLU A 40 -14.61 1.36 8.96
N GLN A 41 -14.94 2.03 7.85
CA GLN A 41 -14.66 1.51 6.51
C GLN A 41 -13.17 1.56 6.20
N LEU A 42 -12.50 2.64 6.61
CA LEU A 42 -11.04 2.75 6.49
C LEU A 42 -10.32 1.66 7.30
N ARG A 43 -10.79 1.39 8.53
CA ARG A 43 -10.30 0.28 9.37
C ARG A 43 -10.53 -1.09 8.75
N ARG A 44 -11.68 -1.32 8.10
CA ARG A 44 -11.97 -2.59 7.43
C ARG A 44 -11.05 -2.80 6.24
N ILE A 45 -10.84 -1.77 5.41
CA ILE A 45 -9.92 -1.84 4.26
C ILE A 45 -8.49 -2.10 4.75
N GLY A 46 -8.02 -1.33 5.74
CA GLY A 46 -6.71 -1.53 6.35
C GLY A 46 -6.56 -2.93 6.98
N GLY A 47 -7.59 -3.40 7.69
CA GLY A 47 -7.61 -4.75 8.26
C GLY A 47 -7.52 -5.84 7.20
N CYS A 48 -8.28 -5.74 6.10
CA CYS A 48 -8.19 -6.67 4.99
C CYS A 48 -6.80 -6.69 4.35
N LEU A 49 -6.16 -5.54 4.16
CA LEU A 49 -4.79 -5.44 3.64
C LEU A 49 -3.77 -6.09 4.57
N VAL A 50 -3.87 -5.85 5.88
CA VAL A 50 -3.00 -6.47 6.89
C VAL A 50 -3.17 -7.98 6.90
N VAL A 51 -4.41 -8.48 6.89
CA VAL A 51 -4.68 -9.93 6.87
C VAL A 51 -4.17 -10.57 5.58
N ALA A 52 -4.44 -9.98 4.42
CA ALA A 52 -3.94 -10.49 3.14
C ALA A 52 -2.41 -10.52 3.10
N GLY A 53 -1.75 -9.45 3.53
CA GLY A 53 -0.28 -9.38 3.62
C GLY A 53 0.30 -10.41 4.60
N ALA A 54 -0.34 -10.61 5.75
CA ALA A 54 0.07 -11.62 6.73
C ALA A 54 -0.08 -13.04 6.18
N VAL A 55 -1.17 -13.36 5.49
CA VAL A 55 -1.39 -14.67 4.86
C VAL A 55 -0.35 -14.95 3.77
N ILE A 56 -0.09 -13.98 2.90
CA ILE A 56 0.94 -14.12 1.84
C ILE A 56 2.32 -14.31 2.46
N THR A 57 2.66 -13.52 3.48
CA THR A 57 3.94 -13.64 4.18
C THR A 57 4.07 -15.00 4.85
N PHE A 58 3.03 -15.46 5.55
CA PHE A 58 3.01 -16.77 6.20
C PHE A 58 3.18 -17.91 5.18
N MET A 59 2.50 -17.85 4.03
CA MET A 59 2.64 -18.84 2.96
C MET A 59 4.03 -18.84 2.30
N MET A 60 4.67 -17.67 2.15
CA MET A 60 6.00 -17.58 1.54
C MET A 60 7.13 -17.93 2.51
N LEU A 61 6.91 -17.76 3.82
CA LEU A 61 7.91 -18.05 4.84
C LEU A 61 7.91 -19.53 5.29
N ASN A 62 6.80 -20.25 5.07
CA ASN A 62 6.59 -21.65 5.44
C ASN A 62 6.78 -22.59 4.25
#